data_AF-A0A4Q2Z417-F1
#
_entry.id   AF-A0A4Q2Z417-F1
#
_cell.length_a   1.000
_cell.length_b   1.000
_cell.length_c   1.000
_cell.angle_alpha   90.00
_cell.angle_beta   90.00
_cell.angle_gamma   90.00
#
_symmetry.space_group_name_H-M   'P 1'
#
loop_
_entity.id
_entity.type
_entity.pdbx_description
1 polymer ?
#
loop_
_entity_poly.entity_id
_entity_poly.type
_entity_poly.pdbx_seq_one_letter_code
_entity_poly.pdbx_strand_id
1 'polypeptide(L)'
;MGYENPKEDMMQEAEGVGTLLQNLAAMGITCPELIQASIESETNFVEIVEAQLKAAGEVEAMIDGLDEYTKSLGERKKRFKKMVDQIREGIAEALARAEKKSLVTAFGTVSTGKAAARLNVVSESNVPEQYFGMTLNTDELKR
;
A
#
# COMPACT_ATOMS: atom_id res chain seq x y z
N MET A 1 -12.81 -22.31 44.89
CA MET A 1 -11.56 -22.63 44.18
C MET A 1 -10.76 -21.33 44.21
N GLY A 2 -9.63 -21.31 44.93
CA GLY A 2 -8.69 -20.17 45.04
C GLY A 2 -9.26 -18.87 45.63
N TYR A 3 -9.13 -18.66 46.94
CA TYR A 3 -9.09 -17.28 47.45
C TYR A 3 -7.66 -16.78 47.19
N GLU A 4 -7.44 -16.20 46.02
CA GLU A 4 -6.22 -15.45 45.71
C GLU A 4 -6.14 -14.26 46.68
N ASN A 5 -4.93 -14.00 47.18
CA ASN A 5 -4.68 -13.03 48.24
C ASN A 5 -4.87 -11.62 47.65
N PRO A 6 -5.85 -10.81 48.11
CA PRO A 6 -6.19 -9.54 47.47
C PRO A 6 -5.02 -8.54 47.37
N LYS A 7 -4.02 -8.68 48.24
CA LYS A 7 -2.81 -7.86 48.21
C LYS A 7 -1.81 -8.28 47.14
N GLU A 8 -1.74 -9.57 46.81
CA GLU A 8 -0.87 -10.07 45.73
C GLU A 8 -1.43 -9.67 44.36
N ASP A 9 -2.75 -9.75 44.17
CA ASP A 9 -3.41 -9.31 42.93
C ASP A 9 -3.21 -7.81 42.67
N MET A 10 -3.43 -6.97 43.68
CA MET A 10 -3.18 -5.52 43.56
C MET A 10 -1.71 -5.19 43.23
N MET A 11 -0.76 -5.95 43.78
CA MET A 11 0.67 -5.74 43.51
C MET A 11 1.04 -6.16 42.08
N GLN A 12 0.48 -7.27 41.60
CA GLN A 12 0.66 -7.74 40.22
C GLN A 12 0.01 -6.79 39.20
N GLU A 13 -1.18 -6.28 39.49
CA GLU A 13 -1.87 -5.28 38.67
C GLU A 13 -1.05 -3.97 38.57
N ALA A 14 -0.50 -3.50 39.69
CA ALA A 14 0.38 -2.34 39.72
C ALA A 14 1.65 -2.53 38.87
N GLU A 15 2.30 -3.70 38.97
CA GLU A 15 3.45 -4.06 38.14
C GLU A 15 3.08 -4.13 36.65
N GLY A 16 1.89 -4.65 36.34
CA GLY A 16 1.34 -4.71 34.99
C GLY A 16 1.14 -3.32 34.36
N VAL A 17 0.53 -2.38 35.08
CA VAL A 17 0.38 -0.98 34.64
C VAL A 17 1.75 -0.33 34.44
N GLY A 18 2.68 -0.51 35.40
CA GLY A 18 4.03 0.04 35.30
C GLY A 18 4.76 -0.44 34.05
N THR A 19 4.65 -1.73 33.74
CA THR A 19 5.23 -2.35 32.54
C THR A 19 4.58 -1.80 31.26
N LEU A 20 3.25 -1.64 31.25
CA LEU A 20 2.52 -1.07 30.12
C LEU A 20 2.99 0.37 29.83
N LEU A 21 3.08 1.22 30.84
CA LEU A 21 3.52 2.61 30.70
C LEU A 21 4.96 2.71 30.21
N GLN A 22 5.87 1.87 30.71
CA GLN A 22 7.25 1.81 30.24
C GLN A 22 7.33 1.40 28.76
N ASN A 23 6.53 0.41 28.36
CA ASN A 23 6.48 -0.05 26.98
C ASN A 23 5.93 1.03 26.04
N LEU A 24 4.87 1.75 26.44
CA LEU A 24 4.31 2.86 25.67
C LEU A 24 5.31 4.01 25.53
N ALA A 25 6.00 4.37 26.61
CA ALA A 25 7.06 5.38 26.59
C ALA A 25 8.23 4.97 25.66
N ALA A 26 8.63 3.70 25.67
CA ALA A 26 9.67 3.18 24.79
C ALA A 26 9.27 3.23 23.30
N MET A 27 7.98 3.10 22.99
CA MET A 27 7.43 3.27 21.64
C MET A 27 7.23 4.74 21.24
N GLY A 28 7.53 5.69 22.13
CA GLY A 28 7.32 7.12 21.89
C GLY A 28 5.84 7.54 21.92
N ILE A 29 4.96 6.69 22.43
CA ILE A 29 3.54 6.95 22.58
C ILE A 29 3.36 7.68 23.92
N THR A 30 3.48 9.00 23.90
CA THR A 30 3.15 9.84 25.06
C THR A 30 1.67 10.21 24.97
N CYS A 31 0.81 9.47 25.67
CA CYS A 31 -0.59 9.83 25.86
C CYS A 31 -0.74 10.54 27.21
N PRO A 32 -0.87 11.88 27.23
CA PRO A 32 -1.04 12.64 28.47
C PRO A 32 -2.28 12.18 29.26
N GLU A 33 -3.35 11.75 28.56
CA GLU A 33 -4.57 11.25 29.17
C GLU A 33 -4.35 9.94 29.95
N LEU A 34 -3.44 9.07 29.50
CA LEU A 34 -3.10 7.82 30.18
C LEU A 34 -2.30 8.09 31.45
N ILE A 35 -1.34 9.01 31.40
CA ILE A 35 -0.57 9.41 32.57
C ILE A 35 -1.51 10.01 33.62
N GLN A 36 -2.47 10.83 33.19
CA GLN A 36 -3.48 11.41 34.07
C GLN A 36 -4.41 10.35 34.69
N ALA A 37 -4.92 9.42 33.88
CA ALA A 37 -5.78 8.32 34.35
C ALA A 37 -5.04 7.38 35.33
N SER A 38 -3.75 7.14 35.09
CA SER A 38 -2.88 6.34 35.98
C SER A 38 -2.58 7.04 37.32
N ILE A 39 -2.65 8.36 37.36
CA ILE A 39 -2.41 9.18 38.56
C ILE A 39 -3.69 9.36 39.37
N GLU A 40 -4.86 9.48 38.72
CA GLU A 40 -6.16 9.68 39.39
C GLU A 40 -6.83 8.37 39.85
N SER A 41 -6.65 7.27 39.11
CA SER A 41 -7.11 5.95 39.52
C SER A 41 -5.99 5.31 40.33
N GLU A 42 -6.15 5.18 41.64
CA GLU A 42 -5.29 4.32 42.46
C GLU A 42 -5.42 2.86 41.97
N THR A 43 -4.75 2.55 40.85
CA THR A 43 -4.50 1.20 40.33
C THR A 43 -5.74 0.39 39.93
N ASN A 44 -6.66 0.91 39.12
CA ASN A 44 -7.59 0.03 38.41
C ASN A 44 -6.98 -0.40 37.05
N PHE A 45 -6.24 -1.50 37.05
CA PHE A 45 -5.61 -2.08 35.86
C PHE A 45 -6.60 -2.27 34.70
N VAL A 46 -7.85 -2.65 35.02
CA VAL A 46 -8.91 -2.86 34.03
C VAL A 46 -9.26 -1.57 33.30
N GLU A 47 -9.43 -0.44 34.02
CA GLU A 47 -9.76 0.85 33.42
C GLU A 47 -8.67 1.34 32.45
N ILE A 48 -7.40 1.14 32.81
CA ILE A 48 -6.26 1.55 31.97
C ILE A 48 -6.19 0.68 30.70
N VAL A 49 -6.41 -0.63 30.83
CA VAL A 49 -6.44 -1.54 29.67
C VAL A 49 -7.64 -1.23 28.78
N GLU A 50 -8.82 -0.94 29.34
CA GLU A 50 -10.00 -0.55 28.58
C GLU A 50 -9.78 0.76 27.81
N ALA A 51 -9.16 1.76 28.44
CA ALA A 51 -8.79 3.01 27.78
C ALA A 51 -7.83 2.76 26.62
N GLN A 52 -6.84 1.88 26.80
CA GLN A 52 -5.88 1.53 25.75
C GLN A 52 -6.54 0.78 24.58
N LEU A 53 -7.44 -0.16 24.87
CA LEU A 53 -8.20 -0.88 23.84
C LEU A 53 -9.08 0.08 23.04
N LYS A 54 -9.74 1.03 23.72
CA LYS A 54 -10.53 2.06 23.05
C LYS A 54 -9.66 2.93 22.14
N ALA A 55 -8.52 3.40 22.64
CA ALA A 55 -7.58 4.21 21.86
C ALA A 55 -7.05 3.44 20.64
N ALA A 56 -6.74 2.16 20.78
CA ALA A 56 -6.33 1.31 19.67
C ALA A 56 -7.43 1.21 18.60
N GLY A 57 -8.68 0.95 19.02
CA GLY A 57 -9.82 0.88 18.10
C GLY A 57 -10.09 2.20 17.37
N GLU A 58 -9.93 3.34 18.04
CA GLU A 58 -10.04 4.67 17.40
C GLU A 58 -8.97 4.87 16.32
N VAL A 59 -7.72 4.46 16.59
CA VAL A 59 -6.63 4.53 15.62
C VAL A 59 -6.85 3.58 14.45
N GLU A 60 -7.31 2.35 14.69
CA GLU A 60 -7.66 1.40 13.63
C GLU A 60 -8.76 1.95 12.71
N ALA A 61 -9.81 2.54 13.28
CA ALA A 61 -10.87 3.17 12.50
C ALA A 61 -10.37 4.34 11.64
N MET A 62 -9.41 5.13 12.15
CA MET A 62 -8.76 6.19 11.37
C MET A 62 -7.92 5.63 10.22
N ILE A 63 -7.18 4.54 10.46
CA ILE A 63 -6.39 3.84 9.42
C ILE A 63 -7.33 3.36 8.30
N ASP A 64 -8.42 2.68 8.64
CA ASP A 64 -9.39 2.18 7.67
C ASP A 64 -9.99 3.32 6.82
N GLY A 65 -10.34 4.44 7.45
CA GLY A 65 -10.85 5.62 6.77
C GLY A 65 -9.82 6.23 5.79
N LEU A 66 -8.55 6.29 6.18
CA LEU A 66 -7.46 6.76 5.32
C LEU A 66 -7.22 5.83 4.13
N ASP A 67 -7.33 4.52 4.33
CA ASP A 67 -7.18 3.53 3.27
C ASP A 67 -8.31 3.61 2.25
N GLU A 68 -9.55 3.76 2.70
CA GLU A 68 -10.70 3.97 1.82
C GLU A 68 -10.54 5.28 1.03
N TYR A 69 -10.16 6.36 1.70
CA TYR A 69 -9.92 7.63 1.04
C TYR A 69 -8.82 7.54 -0.02
N THR A 70 -7.71 6.86 0.29
CA THR A 70 -6.60 6.63 -0.63
C THR A 70 -7.02 5.81 -1.84
N LYS A 71 -7.86 4.78 -1.66
CA LYS A 71 -8.46 4.02 -2.78
C LYS A 71 -9.26 4.94 -3.70
N SER A 72 -10.10 5.80 -3.14
CA SER A 72 -10.89 6.77 -3.92
C SER A 72 -10.01 7.74 -4.74
N LEU A 73 -8.92 8.22 -4.15
CA LEU A 73 -7.94 9.05 -4.84
C LEU A 73 -7.20 8.26 -5.94
N GLY A 74 -6.89 7.00 -5.68
CA GLY A 74 -6.31 6.08 -6.67
C GLY A 74 -7.20 5.93 -7.90
N GLU A 75 -8.51 5.79 -7.73
CA GLU A 75 -9.47 5.75 -8.84
C GLU A 75 -9.53 7.07 -9.61
N ARG A 76 -9.55 8.20 -8.91
CA ARG A 76 -9.48 9.54 -9.54
C ARG A 76 -8.21 9.68 -10.39
N LYS A 77 -7.06 9.25 -9.85
CA LYS A 77 -5.79 9.24 -10.57
C LYS A 77 -5.85 8.39 -11.84
N LYS A 78 -6.48 7.20 -11.79
CA LYS A 78 -6.70 6.35 -12.98
C LYS A 78 -7.54 7.06 -14.03
N ARG A 79 -8.62 7.75 -13.63
CA ARG A 79 -9.46 8.54 -14.56
C ARG A 79 -8.67 9.65 -15.24
N PHE A 80 -7.87 10.40 -14.49
CA PHE A 80 -7.04 11.45 -15.08
C PHE A 80 -5.96 10.91 -16.02
N LYS A 81 -5.34 9.76 -15.70
CA LYS A 81 -4.44 9.09 -16.64
C LYS A 81 -5.14 8.75 -17.95
N LYS A 82 -6.32 8.12 -17.87
CA LYS A 82 -7.12 7.79 -19.06
C LYS A 82 -7.48 9.03 -19.88
N MET A 83 -7.83 10.13 -19.22
CA MET A 83 -8.13 11.40 -19.88
C MET A 83 -6.90 11.97 -20.61
N VAL A 84 -5.71 11.91 -19.99
CA VAL A 84 -4.46 12.32 -20.65
C VAL A 84 -4.17 11.46 -21.88
N ASP A 85 -4.38 10.15 -21.78
CA ASP A 85 -4.18 9.24 -22.92
C ASP A 85 -5.16 9.52 -24.06
N GLN A 86 -6.44 9.76 -23.74
CA GLN A 86 -7.45 10.18 -24.73
C GLN A 86 -7.10 11.52 -25.40
N ILE A 87 -6.57 12.49 -24.65
CA ILE A 87 -6.10 13.76 -25.22
C ILE A 87 -4.94 13.50 -26.18
N ARG A 88 -3.99 12.63 -25.82
CA ARG A 88 -2.86 12.26 -26.69
C ARG A 88 -3.32 11.56 -27.95
N GLU A 89 -4.28 10.64 -27.85
CA GLU A 89 -4.90 9.98 -29.00
C GLU A 89 -5.56 11.00 -29.93
N GLY A 90 -6.36 11.93 -29.39
CA GLY A 90 -6.99 12.99 -30.19
C GLY A 90 -5.97 13.91 -30.88
N ILE A 91 -4.86 14.24 -30.21
CA ILE A 91 -3.77 15.02 -30.82
C ILE A 91 -3.09 14.20 -31.94
N ALA A 92 -2.87 12.90 -31.74
CA ALA A 92 -2.29 12.04 -32.76
C ALA A 92 -3.20 11.92 -34.00
N GLU A 93 -4.50 11.75 -33.82
CA GLU A 93 -5.48 11.76 -34.90
C GLU A 93 -5.50 13.10 -35.66
N ALA A 94 -5.46 14.21 -34.93
CA ALA A 94 -5.42 15.55 -35.54
C ALA A 94 -4.13 15.76 -36.36
N LEU A 95 -2.97 15.33 -35.85
CA LEU A 95 -1.71 15.36 -36.58
C LEU A 95 -1.74 14.50 -37.84
N ALA A 96 -2.34 13.31 -37.76
CA ALA A 96 -2.49 12.41 -38.91
C ALA A 96 -3.38 13.04 -40.00
N ARG A 97 -4.52 13.63 -39.63
CA ARG A 97 -5.43 14.32 -40.56
C ARG A 97 -4.81 15.58 -41.18
N ALA A 98 -3.95 16.26 -40.43
CA ALA A 98 -3.22 17.44 -40.90
C ALA A 98 -1.94 17.09 -41.69
N GLU A 99 -1.63 15.80 -41.87
CA GLU A 99 -0.41 15.28 -42.50
C GLU A 99 0.89 15.85 -41.91
N LYS A 100 0.87 16.20 -40.61
CA LYS A 100 2.04 16.72 -39.89
C LYS A 100 2.67 15.65 -39.01
N LYS A 101 3.96 15.41 -39.19
CA LYS A 101 4.73 14.47 -38.35
C LYS A 101 5.05 15.03 -36.96
N SER A 102 5.17 16.35 -36.84
CA SER A 102 5.49 17.02 -35.58
C SER A 102 4.92 18.42 -35.55
N LEU A 103 4.59 18.90 -34.35
CA LEU A 103 4.15 20.25 -34.07
C LEU A 103 4.85 20.76 -32.81
N VAL A 104 5.54 21.90 -32.94
CA VAL A 104 6.12 22.62 -31.82
C VAL A 104 5.10 23.65 -31.33
N THR A 105 4.88 23.70 -30.02
CA THR A 105 3.93 24.62 -29.37
C THR A 105 4.62 25.34 -28.22
N ALA A 106 3.97 26.37 -27.68
CA ALA A 106 4.47 27.10 -26.50
C ALA A 106 4.63 26.21 -25.25
N PHE A 107 3.94 25.07 -25.20
CA PHE A 107 3.92 24.16 -24.06
C PHE A 107 4.75 22.88 -24.28
N GLY A 108 5.34 22.71 -25.46
CA GLY A 108 6.18 21.55 -25.80
C GLY A 108 6.08 21.11 -27.25
N THR A 109 6.77 20.02 -27.58
CA THR A 109 6.77 19.42 -28.93
C THR A 109 5.97 18.12 -28.90
N VAL A 110 5.02 17.99 -29.83
CA VAL A 110 4.32 16.73 -30.08
C VAL A 110 4.81 16.15 -31.39
N SER A 111 5.17 14.86 -31.38
CA SER A 111 5.54 14.12 -32.58
C SER A 111 4.89 12.76 -32.59
N THR A 112 4.50 12.28 -33.77
CA THR A 112 4.04 10.90 -33.93
C THR A 112 5.27 10.00 -34.05
N GLY A 113 5.53 9.20 -33.01
CA GLY A 113 6.56 8.17 -33.07
C GLY A 113 6.12 7.05 -34.03
N LYS A 114 7.08 6.41 -34.73
CA LYS A 114 6.79 5.11 -35.35
C LYS A 114 6.50 4.13 -34.23
N ALA A 115 5.27 3.61 -34.16
CA ALA A 115 5.00 2.45 -33.31
C ALA A 115 5.99 1.34 -33.71
N ALA A 116 6.70 0.77 -32.74
CA ALA A 116 7.57 -0.36 -33.02
C ALA A 116 6.72 -1.45 -33.69
N ALA A 117 7.20 -2.00 -34.81
CA ALA A 117 6.52 -3.06 -35.52
C ALA A 117 6.29 -4.22 -34.55
N ARG A 118 5.04 -4.43 -34.13
CA ARG A 118 4.67 -5.61 -33.35
C ARG A 118 4.59 -6.77 -34.32
N LEU A 119 5.56 -7.69 -34.24
CA LEU A 119 5.54 -8.94 -34.99
C LEU A 119 4.41 -9.81 -34.42
N ASN A 120 3.32 -9.94 -35.16
CA ASN A 120 2.26 -10.90 -34.84
C ASN A 120 2.61 -12.23 -35.54
N VAL A 121 3.23 -13.17 -34.82
CA VAL A 121 3.53 -14.50 -35.36
C VAL A 121 2.25 -15.34 -35.30
N VAL A 122 1.55 -15.44 -36.43
CA VAL A 122 0.29 -16.20 -36.55
C VAL A 122 0.53 -17.71 -36.69
N SER A 123 1.74 -18.14 -37.06
CA SER A 123 2.13 -19.54 -37.25
C SER A 123 3.62 -19.70 -36.97
N GLU A 124 4.01 -20.80 -36.32
CA GLU A 124 5.39 -21.12 -35.98
C GLU A 124 6.31 -21.19 -37.21
N SER A 125 5.77 -21.56 -38.38
CA SER A 125 6.51 -21.58 -39.66
C SER A 125 7.00 -20.21 -40.12
N ASN A 126 6.47 -19.12 -39.55
CA ASN A 126 6.89 -17.75 -39.86
C ASN A 126 8.10 -17.29 -39.03
N VAL A 127 8.54 -18.11 -38.07
CA VAL A 127 9.72 -17.83 -37.26
C VAL A 127 10.94 -18.46 -37.94
N PRO A 128 11.97 -17.69 -38.28
CA PRO A 128 13.20 -18.28 -38.83
C PRO A 128 13.87 -19.25 -37.85
N GLU A 129 14.39 -20.37 -38.36
CA GLU A 129 14.99 -21.45 -37.56
C GLU A 129 16.08 -20.98 -36.58
N GLN A 130 16.83 -19.93 -36.95
CA GLN A 130 17.88 -19.32 -36.11
C GLN A 130 17.39 -18.78 -34.75
N TYR A 131 16.08 -18.64 -34.55
CA TYR A 131 15.48 -18.19 -33.30
C TYR A 131 14.95 -19.35 -32.42
N PHE A 132 15.01 -20.59 -32.90
CA PHE A 132 14.65 -21.76 -32.10
C PHE A 132 15.87 -22.25 -31.32
N GLY A 133 15.81 -22.19 -29.99
CA GLY A 133 16.83 -22.78 -29.12
C GLY A 133 16.60 -24.28 -28.96
N MET A 134 17.51 -25.11 -29.46
CA MET A 134 17.50 -26.54 -29.14
C MET A 134 18.14 -26.77 -27.77
N THR A 135 17.32 -26.93 -26.74
CA THR A 135 17.78 -27.49 -25.45
C THR A 135 17.56 -29.00 -25.49
N LEU A 136 18.64 -29.77 -25.60
CA LEU A 136 18.58 -31.21 -25.40
C LEU A 136 18.39 -31.47 -23.90
N ASN A 137 17.26 -32.07 -23.53
CA ASN A 137 17.02 -32.48 -22.17
C ASN A 137 17.89 -33.73 -21.86
N THR A 138 19.02 -33.52 -21.21
CA THR A 138 20.03 -34.56 -20.94
C THR A 138 19.65 -35.52 -19.81
N ASP A 139 18.51 -35.33 -19.15
CA ASP A 139 18.07 -36.20 -18.04
C ASP A 139 17.52 -37.55 -18.52
N GLU A 140 17.12 -37.69 -19.78
CA GLU A 140 16.62 -38.95 -20.34
C GLU A 140 17.72 -39.89 -20.87
N LEU A 141 18.96 -39.40 -20.99
CA LEU A 141 20.11 -40.16 -21.51
C LEU A 141 20.91 -40.91 -20.42
N LYS A 142 20.47 -40.86 -19.16
CA LYS A 142 21.09 -41.56 -18.03
C LYS A 142 20.22 -42.72 -17.50
N ARG A 143 19.80 -43.62 -18.38
CA ARG A 143 19.27 -44.94 -17.99
C ARG A 143 20.20 -46.04 -18.47
#